data_AF-A0A7D7QJ54-F1
#
_entry.id   AF-A0A7D7QJ54-F1
#
_cell.length_a   1.000
_cell.length_b   1.000
_cell.length_c   1.000
_cell.angle_alpha   90.00
_cell.angle_beta   90.00
_cell.angle_gamma   90.00
#
_symmetry.space_group_name_H-M   'P 1'
#
loop_
_entity.id
_entity.type
_entity.pdbx_description
1 polymer ?
#
loop_
_entity_poly.entity_id
_entity_poly.type
_entity_poly.pdbx_seq_one_letter_code
_entity_poly.pdbx_strand_id
1 'polypeptide(L)' 'MSLVATTRKLGISFFEYIHDRISLSDKIPELDTIIRSKFSINPQPL' A
#
# COMPACT_ATOMS: atom_id res chain seq x y z
N MET A 1 7.19 -10.12 -6.00
CA MET A 1 7.47 -9.30 -4.79
C MET A 1 6.65 -9.86 -3.64
N SER A 2 7.14 -9.81 -2.39
CA SER A 2 6.34 -10.21 -1.23
C SER A 2 5.52 -9.04 -0.70
N LEU A 3 4.37 -9.35 -0.09
CA LEU A 3 3.50 -8.35 0.51
C LEU A 3 4.24 -7.52 1.57
N VAL A 4 5.02 -8.18 2.43
CA VAL A 4 5.89 -7.53 3.44
C VAL A 4 6.87 -6.53 2.82
N ALA A 5 7.51 -6.89 1.71
CA ALA A 5 8.44 -6.00 1.03
C ALA A 5 7.72 -4.79 0.42
N THR A 6 6.52 -5.00 -0.14
CA THR A 6 5.70 -3.94 -0.72
C THR A 6 5.19 -2.97 0.35
N THR A 7 4.61 -3.47 1.46
CA THR A 7 4.15 -2.62 2.56
C THR A 7 5.29 -1.83 3.16
N ARG A 8 6.48 -2.45 3.33
CA ARG A 8 7.69 -1.74 3.80
C ARG A 8 8.11 -0.61 2.88
N LYS A 9 8.10 -0.82 1.56
CA LYS A 9 8.40 0.24 0.57
C LYS A 9 7.40 1.39 0.60
N LEU A 10 6.15 1.10 0.94
CA LEU A 10 5.06 2.09 1.02
C LEU A 10 4.98 2.78 2.38
N GLY A 11 5.82 2.39 3.35
CA GLY A 11 5.76 2.94 4.72
C GLY A 11 4.53 2.46 5.50
N ILE A 12 3.96 1.31 5.14
CA ILE A 12 2.79 0.71 5.77
C ILE A 12 3.23 -0.46 6.63
N SER A 13 2.69 -0.56 7.85
CA SER A 13 2.89 -1.75 8.68
C SER A 13 2.24 -2.96 8.02
N PHE A 14 3.02 -4.03 7.81
CA PHE A 14 2.50 -5.29 7.27
C PHE A 14 1.38 -5.86 8.16
N PHE A 15 1.56 -5.81 9.47
CA PHE A 15 0.60 -6.35 10.43
C PHE A 15 -0.72 -5.59 10.40
N GLU A 16 -0.68 -4.26 10.41
CA GLU A 16 -1.89 -3.44 10.34
C GLU A 16 -2.64 -3.65 9.03
N TYR A 17 -1.91 -3.77 7.91
CA TYR A 17 -2.50 -4.07 6.60
C TYR A 17 -3.22 -5.42 6.58
N ILE A 18 -2.60 -6.47 7.11
CA ILE A 18 -3.23 -7.79 7.18
C ILE A 18 -4.42 -7.79 8.13
N HIS A 19 -4.29 -7.16 9.30
CA HIS A 19 -5.37 -7.07 10.27
C HIS A 19 -6.59 -6.36 9.67
N ASP A 20 -6.39 -5.25 8.97
CA ASP A 20 -7.47 -4.52 8.28
C ASP A 20 -8.22 -5.40 7.25
N ARG A 21 -7.47 -6.20 6.48
CA ARG A 21 -8.03 -7.14 5.48
C ARG A 21 -8.78 -8.30 6.11
N ILE A 22 -8.28 -8.87 7.21
CA ILE A 22 -8.93 -9.97 7.92
C ILE A 22 -10.18 -9.48 8.66
N SER A 23 -10.12 -8.29 9.27
CA SER A 23 -11.27 -7.68 9.95
C SER A 23 -12.29 -7.06 8.99
N LEU A 24 -12.02 -7.04 7.68
CA LEU A 24 -12.85 -6.39 6.67
C LEU A 24 -13.16 -4.92 7.03
N SER A 25 -12.22 -4.25 7.71
CA SER A 25 -12.43 -2.89 8.19
C SER A 25 -12.24 -1.84 7.08
N ASP A 26 -11.51 -2.21 6.03
CA ASP A 26 -11.22 -1.40 4.83
C ASP A 26 -10.73 0.03 5.12
N LYS A 27 -9.97 0.18 6.20
CA LYS A 27 -9.40 1.49 6.60
C LYS A 27 -8.14 1.80 5.81
N ILE A 28 -7.40 0.78 5.39
CA ILE A 28 -6.18 0.96 4.59
C ILE A 28 -6.55 0.72 3.13
N PRO A 29 -6.34 1.69 2.22
CA PRO A 29 -6.61 1.49 0.80
C PRO A 29 -5.82 0.30 0.24
N GLU A 30 -6.30 -0.26 -0.86
CA GLU A 30 -5.56 -1.32 -1.56
C GLU A 30 -4.16 -0.83 -1.96
N LEU A 31 -3.18 -1.73 -1.91
CA LEU A 31 -1.80 -1.36 -2.20
C LEU A 31 -1.63 -0.81 -3.62
N ASP A 32 -2.42 -1.28 -4.58
CA ASP A 32 -2.38 -0.77 -5.95
C ASP A 32 -2.82 0.70 -6.00
N THR A 33 -3.85 1.07 -5.24
CA THR A 33 -4.39 2.43 -5.15
C THR A 33 -3.36 3.37 -4.53
N ILE A 34 -2.68 2.91 -3.47
CA ILE A 34 -1.61 3.67 -2.82
C ILE A 34 -0.43 3.85 -3.77
N ILE A 35 -0.02 2.79 -4.48
CA ILE A 35 1.04 2.83 -5.50
C ILE A 35 0.67 3.86 -6.57
N ARG A 36 -0.51 3.73 -7.19
CA ARG A 36 -0.99 4.65 -8.23
C ARG A 36 -1.02 6.09 -7.75
N SER A 37 -1.51 6.34 -6.54
CA SER A 37 -1.53 7.68 -5.94
C SER A 37 -0.12 8.27 -5.81
N LYS A 38 0.83 7.51 -5.26
CA LYS A 38 2.23 7.95 -5.11
C LYS A 38 2.91 8.24 -6.45
N PHE A 39 2.66 7.44 -7.48
CA PHE A 39 3.23 7.64 -8.82
C PHE A 39 2.50 8.70 -9.64
N SER A 40 1.21 8.94 -9.40
CA SER A 40 0.43 9.98 -10.08
C SER A 40 0.79 11.38 -9.58
N ILE A 41 1.21 11.50 -8.31
CA ILE A 41 1.65 12.78 -7.71
C ILE A 41 3.08 13.15 -8.16
N ASN A 42 3.82 12.20 -8.75
CA ASN A 42 5.17 12.45 -9.26
C ASN A 42 5.27 11.96 -10.72
N PRO A 43 4.79 12.74 -11.70
CA PRO A 43 5.13 12.49 -13.10
C PRO A 43 6.63 12.74 -13.26
N GLN A 44 7.44 11.74 -12.96
CA GLN A 44 8.84 11.73 -13.35
C GLN A 44 8.85 11.75 -14.88
N PRO A 45 9.41 12.79 -15.54
CA PRO A 45 9.58 12.77 -16.98
C PRO A 45 10.58 11.66 -17.30
N LEU A 46 10.26 10.91 -18.36
CA LEU A 46 11.14 9.92 -18.97
C LEU A 46 12.45 10.58 -19.44
#